data_AF-A0A934SJS3-F1
#
_entry.id   AF-A0A934SJS3-F1
#
_cell.length_a   1.000
_cell.length_b   1.000
_cell.length_c   1.000
_cell.angle_alpha   90.00
_cell.angle_beta   90.00
_cell.angle_gamma   90.00
#
_symmetry.space_group_name_H-M   'P 1'
#
loop_
_entity.id
_entity.type
_entity.pdbx_description
1 polymer ?
#
loop_
_entity_poly.entity_id
_entity_poly.type
_entity_poly.pdbx_seq_one_letter_code
_entity_poly.pdbx_strand_id
1 'polypeptide(L)'
;MLPFRPFHIPLALAFLTAAAVPATAQNDLPFSAADIEAATYSGGDLPAGRSALTAKVQVLLDRSGTSPGVIDGYKGGMSQSAIMAFERRAGLPMDGVMDPHVWNLLQAYAAQPVTTVYTITQDDAQGLVDAIPTDYAEKAQMSTLAYTSIAEKLGERFHMDEKFIAFLNPGVSISPGSTIAVMAPGSPIRGEVTRIIIDKTTRRVAAYNASGRMIVDYPATIGSDATPSPSGSHHVATVALNPNYTYNPQKNFQQGENTRALIIPPGPNGPVGTVWIGLTKPTYGIHGTPTPSQLFSNQSNGCVRLTNWDAQELAAMVRGGVTSVEFLPTGVTIADVTGVTPAPVTTQQLETADSATTEPAATTEAQMGTTTTTTTPDASLTYPDPAAAAGAVPVEQPLEDTSEDAADALAPQHDPLSDALSGALPEGFVVPPLEGQ
;
A
#
# COMPACT_ATOMS: atom_id res chain seq x y z
N MET A 1 -79.85 29.31 -11.99
CA MET A 1 -78.98 28.37 -11.25
C MET A 1 -78.31 27.45 -12.27
N LEU A 2 -77.03 27.72 -12.56
CA LEU A 2 -76.16 26.91 -13.43
C LEU A 2 -74.79 26.84 -12.72
N PRO A 3 -74.09 25.69 -12.73
CA PRO A 3 -73.11 25.36 -11.71
C PRO A 3 -71.72 25.95 -11.97
N PHE A 4 -71.07 26.34 -10.88
CA PHE A 4 -69.65 26.71 -10.79
C PHE A 4 -68.76 25.54 -11.25
N ARG A 5 -67.85 25.79 -12.19
CA ARG A 5 -66.70 24.93 -12.49
C ARG A 5 -65.47 25.48 -11.77
N PRO A 6 -64.72 24.69 -10.99
CA PRO A 6 -63.45 25.13 -10.45
C PRO A 6 -62.38 25.09 -11.53
N PHE A 7 -61.68 26.21 -11.74
CA PHE A 7 -60.43 26.25 -12.50
C PHE A 7 -59.34 25.53 -11.68
N HIS A 8 -58.73 24.49 -12.23
CA HIS A 8 -57.48 23.92 -11.72
C HIS A 8 -56.33 24.53 -12.51
N ILE A 9 -55.50 25.33 -11.84
CA ILE A 9 -54.20 25.78 -12.37
C ILE A 9 -53.23 24.62 -12.12
N PRO A 10 -52.62 24.00 -13.16
CA PRO A 10 -51.57 23.03 -12.93
C PRO A 10 -50.32 23.78 -12.48
N LEU A 11 -49.86 23.49 -11.26
CA LEU A 11 -48.56 23.90 -10.76
C LEU A 11 -47.50 23.09 -11.51
N ALA A 12 -46.89 23.68 -12.54
CA ALA A 12 -45.76 23.09 -13.25
C ALA A 12 -44.56 23.05 -12.30
N LEU A 13 -44.24 21.87 -11.79
CA LEU A 13 -43.03 21.61 -11.02
C LEU A 13 -41.84 21.69 -11.96
N ALA A 14 -41.14 22.83 -11.96
CA ALA A 14 -39.89 22.99 -12.69
C ALA A 14 -38.82 22.09 -12.06
N PHE A 15 -38.52 20.96 -12.70
CA PHE A 15 -37.34 20.16 -12.40
C PHE A 15 -36.11 21.00 -12.76
N LEU A 16 -35.42 21.53 -11.75
CA LEU A 16 -34.09 22.06 -11.90
C LEU A 16 -33.16 20.85 -12.16
N THR A 17 -32.92 20.53 -13.42
CA THR A 17 -31.86 19.60 -13.81
C THR A 17 -30.54 20.25 -13.46
N ALA A 18 -29.97 19.94 -12.30
CA ALA A 18 -28.56 20.18 -12.06
C ALA A 18 -27.79 19.32 -13.06
N ALA A 19 -27.32 19.94 -14.14
CA ALA A 19 -26.37 19.32 -15.04
C ALA A 19 -25.12 19.05 -14.19
N ALA A 20 -24.84 17.77 -13.92
CA ALA A 20 -23.58 17.36 -13.35
C ALA A 20 -22.48 17.88 -14.29
N VAL A 21 -21.69 18.81 -13.80
CA VAL A 21 -20.45 19.20 -14.49
C VAL A 21 -19.59 17.94 -14.54
N PRO A 22 -19.15 17.47 -15.72
CA PRO A 22 -18.23 16.34 -15.77
C PRO A 22 -17.01 16.70 -14.93
N ALA A 23 -16.62 15.80 -14.03
CA ALA A 23 -15.35 15.90 -13.32
C ALA A 23 -14.28 16.16 -14.37
N THR A 24 -13.66 17.33 -14.32
CA THR A 24 -12.54 17.68 -15.18
C THR A 24 -11.51 16.57 -15.03
N ALA A 25 -11.16 15.90 -16.13
CA ALA A 25 -10.11 14.90 -16.16
C ALA A 25 -8.89 15.46 -15.41
N GLN A 26 -8.59 14.87 -14.27
CA GLN A 26 -7.40 15.19 -13.49
C GLN A 26 -6.22 14.94 -14.44
N ASN A 27 -5.45 15.98 -14.74
CA ASN A 27 -4.39 15.91 -15.74
C ASN A 27 -3.31 14.93 -15.26
N ASP A 28 -3.41 13.66 -15.67
CA ASP A 28 -2.34 12.67 -15.58
C ASP A 28 -1.24 13.11 -16.56
N LEU A 29 -0.39 14.04 -16.14
CA LEU A 29 0.81 14.35 -16.91
C LEU A 29 1.63 13.07 -17.06
N PRO A 30 2.06 12.71 -18.27
CA PRO A 30 2.86 11.50 -18.46
C PRO A 30 4.20 11.65 -17.73
N PHE A 31 4.61 10.62 -16.99
CA PHE A 31 5.92 10.53 -16.37
C PHE A 31 6.45 9.09 -16.44
N SER A 32 7.76 8.96 -16.40
CA SER A 32 8.51 7.71 -16.50
C SER A 32 9.05 7.25 -15.15
N ALA A 33 9.60 6.03 -15.10
CA ALA A 33 10.30 5.54 -13.91
C ALA A 33 11.51 6.42 -13.55
N ALA A 34 12.20 7.00 -14.54
CA ALA A 34 13.29 7.94 -14.30
C ALA A 34 12.80 9.24 -13.62
N ASP A 35 11.61 9.72 -13.99
CA ASP A 35 11.00 10.88 -13.34
C ASP A 35 10.62 10.57 -11.88
N ILE A 36 10.18 9.34 -11.59
CA ILE A 36 9.94 8.88 -10.21
C ILE A 36 11.25 8.91 -9.43
N GLU A 37 12.33 8.33 -9.95
CA GLU A 37 13.63 8.34 -9.25
C GLU A 37 14.12 9.76 -8.97
N ALA A 38 14.04 10.63 -9.98
CA ALA A 38 14.49 12.01 -9.90
C ALA A 38 13.57 12.93 -9.08
N ALA A 39 12.34 12.50 -8.78
CA ALA A 39 11.38 13.33 -8.06
C ALA A 39 11.94 13.75 -6.68
N THR A 40 11.86 15.04 -6.42
CA THR A 40 12.23 15.65 -5.14
C THR A 40 11.07 16.46 -4.60
N TYR A 41 11.01 16.58 -3.28
CA TYR A 41 10.09 17.50 -2.62
C TYR A 41 10.57 18.94 -2.79
N SER A 42 9.65 19.84 -3.16
CA SER A 42 9.93 21.27 -3.39
C SER A 42 9.06 22.20 -2.55
N GLY A 43 8.41 21.67 -1.49
CA GLY A 43 7.45 22.42 -0.68
C GLY A 43 5.99 22.20 -1.08
N GLY A 44 5.07 22.48 -0.15
CA GLY A 44 3.63 22.24 -0.29
C GLY A 44 3.26 20.77 -0.12
N ASP A 45 1.96 20.46 -0.15
CA ASP A 45 1.49 19.07 -0.09
C ASP A 45 1.76 18.32 -1.43
N LEU A 46 1.51 17.01 -1.48
CA LEU A 46 1.55 16.23 -2.71
C LEU A 46 0.74 16.92 -3.84
N PRO A 47 1.19 16.83 -5.10
CA PRO A 47 0.45 17.34 -6.23
C PRO A 47 -0.92 16.65 -6.35
N ALA A 48 -1.95 17.42 -6.73
CA ALA A 48 -3.26 16.83 -7.04
C ALA A 48 -3.15 15.92 -8.27
N GLY A 49 -3.88 14.79 -8.25
CA GLY A 49 -3.85 13.82 -9.35
C GLY A 49 -2.67 12.86 -9.24
N ARG A 50 -2.31 12.27 -10.38
CA ARG A 50 -1.17 11.35 -10.46
C ARG A 50 0.13 12.12 -10.61
N SER A 51 1.16 11.80 -9.83
CA SER A 51 2.48 12.41 -9.98
C SER A 51 3.63 11.46 -9.65
N ALA A 52 4.80 11.72 -10.23
CA ALA A 52 6.03 10.99 -9.95
C ALA A 52 6.44 11.10 -8.46
N LEU A 53 6.27 12.29 -7.87
CA LEU A 53 6.53 12.51 -6.44
C LEU A 53 5.61 11.66 -5.56
N THR A 54 4.32 11.61 -5.89
CA THR A 54 3.37 10.79 -5.13
C THR A 54 3.71 9.29 -5.22
N ALA A 55 4.06 8.79 -6.41
CA ALA A 55 4.48 7.39 -6.58
C ALA A 55 5.75 7.06 -5.77
N LYS A 56 6.73 7.98 -5.74
CA LYS A 56 7.93 7.85 -4.92
C LYS A 56 7.58 7.81 -3.44
N VAL A 57 6.77 8.74 -2.95
CA VAL A 57 6.34 8.79 -1.55
C VAL A 57 5.58 7.53 -1.15
N GLN A 58 4.68 7.01 -2.00
CA GLN A 58 3.98 5.75 -1.75
C GLN A 58 4.96 4.57 -1.55
N VAL A 59 6.00 4.44 -2.37
CA VAL A 59 7.03 3.37 -2.19
C VAL A 59 7.84 3.56 -0.92
N LEU A 60 8.20 4.80 -0.57
CA LEU A 60 8.93 5.05 0.67
C LEU A 60 8.08 4.73 1.92
N LEU A 61 6.78 5.02 1.86
CA LEU A 61 5.82 4.66 2.90
C LEU A 61 5.66 3.14 3.03
N ASP A 62 5.54 2.44 1.91
CA ASP A 62 5.52 0.96 1.83
C ASP A 62 6.77 0.36 2.49
N ARG A 63 7.96 0.80 2.06
CA ARG A 63 9.26 0.39 2.62
C ARG A 63 9.41 0.68 4.11
N SER A 64 8.75 1.73 4.60
CA SER A 64 8.81 2.09 6.00
C SER A 64 7.94 1.20 6.88
N GLY A 65 7.04 0.39 6.31
CA GLY A 65 6.06 -0.40 7.06
C GLY A 65 4.79 0.39 7.41
N THR A 66 4.61 1.61 6.88
CA THR A 66 3.33 2.35 6.94
C THR A 66 2.68 2.33 5.56
N SER A 67 2.17 1.16 5.20
CA SER A 67 1.71 0.84 3.84
C SER A 67 0.72 1.87 3.29
N PRO A 68 0.87 2.32 2.03
CA PRO A 68 -0.16 3.07 1.30
C PRO A 68 -1.26 2.15 0.75
N GLY A 69 -1.14 0.83 0.92
CA GLY A 69 -1.92 -0.13 0.17
C GLY A 69 -1.34 -0.21 -1.24
N VAL A 70 -2.16 0.12 -2.24
CA VAL A 70 -1.75 0.04 -3.65
C VAL A 70 -0.96 1.29 -4.07
N ILE A 71 0.16 1.10 -4.76
CA ILE A 71 0.92 2.17 -5.41
C ILE A 71 0.32 2.46 -6.79
N ASP A 72 -0.22 3.67 -6.95
CA ASP A 72 -0.92 4.12 -8.16
C ASP A 72 -0.51 5.52 -8.64
N GLY A 73 0.36 6.18 -7.87
CA GLY A 73 0.84 7.53 -8.07
C GLY A 73 -0.19 8.63 -7.78
N TYR A 74 -1.41 8.31 -7.32
CA TYR A 74 -2.44 9.31 -7.05
C TYR A 74 -2.34 9.88 -5.63
N LYS A 75 -2.49 11.19 -5.54
CA LYS A 75 -2.85 11.82 -4.26
C LYS A 75 -4.32 11.51 -3.96
N GLY A 76 -4.55 10.69 -2.95
CA GLY A 76 -5.89 10.32 -2.49
C GLY A 76 -5.90 9.93 -1.01
N GLY A 77 -7.06 9.46 -0.53
CA GLY A 77 -7.25 9.14 0.88
C GLY A 77 -6.29 8.06 1.41
N MET A 78 -5.87 7.10 0.57
CA MET A 78 -4.89 6.07 0.97
C MET A 78 -3.50 6.68 1.22
N SER A 79 -3.01 7.53 0.32
CA SER A 79 -1.73 8.25 0.50
C SER A 79 -1.77 9.15 1.73
N GLN A 80 -2.83 9.95 1.91
CA GLN A 80 -3.01 10.80 3.11
C GLN A 80 -3.02 9.96 4.40
N SER A 81 -3.75 8.84 4.39
CA SER A 81 -3.83 7.95 5.54
C SER A 81 -2.50 7.29 5.88
N ALA A 82 -1.67 6.97 4.89
CA ALA A 82 -0.35 6.41 5.11
C ALA A 82 0.65 7.46 5.63
N ILE A 83 0.56 8.71 5.16
CA ILE A 83 1.33 9.83 5.72
C ILE A 83 0.97 10.02 7.20
N MET A 84 -0.32 10.06 7.57
CA MET A 84 -0.73 10.13 8.99
C MET A 84 -0.17 8.97 9.84
N ALA A 85 -0.12 7.76 9.28
CA ALA A 85 0.46 6.62 9.98
C ALA A 85 1.97 6.76 10.18
N PHE A 86 2.68 7.28 9.17
CA PHE A 86 4.11 7.59 9.24
C PHE A 86 4.41 8.71 10.24
N GLU A 87 3.65 9.80 10.20
CA GLU A 87 3.73 10.90 11.16
C GLU A 87 3.55 10.39 12.59
N ARG A 88 2.52 9.57 12.83
CA ARG A 88 2.28 8.95 14.13
C ARG A 88 3.45 8.08 14.59
N ARG A 89 4.06 7.31 13.68
CA ARG A 89 5.24 6.49 14.01
C ARG A 89 6.46 7.35 14.30
N ALA A 90 6.60 8.47 13.60
CA ALA A 90 7.72 9.41 13.74
C ALA A 90 7.55 10.41 14.90
N GLY A 91 6.36 10.50 15.50
CA GLY A 91 6.05 11.51 16.52
C GLY A 91 5.83 12.92 15.95
N LEU A 92 5.47 13.02 14.67
CA LEU A 92 5.13 14.28 14.00
C LEU A 92 3.64 14.65 14.20
N PRO A 93 3.24 15.90 13.92
CA PRO A 93 1.82 16.24 13.76
C PRO A 93 1.15 15.31 12.73
N MET A 94 -0.03 14.79 13.05
CA MET A 94 -0.75 13.81 12.23
C MET A 94 -1.79 14.49 11.33
N ASP A 95 -1.36 15.32 10.38
CA ASP A 95 -2.27 16.03 9.45
C ASP A 95 -2.39 15.34 8.08
N GLY A 96 -1.52 14.36 7.80
CA GLY A 96 -1.52 13.60 6.55
C GLY A 96 -1.00 14.41 5.36
N VAL A 97 -0.32 15.52 5.62
CA VAL A 97 0.18 16.44 4.61
C VAL A 97 1.65 16.15 4.36
N MET A 98 2.03 16.10 3.08
CA MET A 98 3.45 16.01 2.76
C MET A 98 4.14 17.33 3.10
N ASP A 99 5.10 17.28 4.03
CA ASP A 99 5.87 18.44 4.46
C ASP A 99 7.39 18.14 4.47
N PRO A 100 8.26 19.14 4.74
CA PRO A 100 9.70 18.90 4.83
C PRO A 100 10.10 17.87 5.90
N HIS A 101 9.38 17.77 7.02
CA HIS A 101 9.70 16.84 8.12
C HIS A 101 9.43 15.39 7.71
N VAL A 102 8.26 15.12 7.13
CA VAL A 102 7.88 13.83 6.56
C VAL A 102 8.86 13.44 5.45
N TRP A 103 9.16 14.37 4.53
CA TRP A 103 10.10 14.10 3.43
C TRP A 103 11.47 13.69 3.95
N ASN A 104 12.04 14.48 4.85
CA ASN A 104 13.38 14.23 5.38
C ASN A 104 13.50 12.87 6.07
N LEU A 105 12.47 12.44 6.82
CA LEU A 105 12.46 11.13 7.47
C LEU A 105 12.25 9.97 6.48
N LEU A 106 11.44 10.17 5.43
CA LEU A 106 11.24 9.15 4.39
C LEU A 106 12.52 8.86 3.59
N GLN A 107 13.46 9.80 3.53
CA GLN A 107 14.75 9.58 2.87
C GLN A 107 15.58 8.44 3.48
N ALA A 108 15.33 8.07 4.73
CA ALA A 108 15.95 6.88 5.34
C ALA A 108 15.62 5.57 4.59
N TYR A 109 14.54 5.57 3.79
CA TYR A 109 14.07 4.43 2.99
C TYR A 109 14.40 4.57 1.49
N ALA A 110 15.12 5.63 1.11
CA ALA A 110 15.47 5.96 -0.27
C ALA A 110 16.89 5.53 -0.67
N ALA A 111 17.57 4.71 0.15
CA ALA A 111 18.95 4.26 -0.11
C ALA A 111 19.08 3.37 -1.36
N GLN A 112 18.00 2.70 -1.76
CA GLN A 112 17.91 1.90 -2.98
C GLN A 112 16.92 2.55 -3.96
N PRO A 113 17.10 2.37 -5.28
CA PRO A 113 16.16 2.85 -6.29
C PRO A 113 14.72 2.45 -5.95
N VAL A 114 13.76 3.37 -6.12
CA VAL A 114 12.32 3.13 -5.82
C VAL A 114 11.58 2.47 -6.99
N THR A 115 12.24 2.33 -8.12
CA THR A 115 11.82 1.62 -9.32
C THR A 115 12.86 0.57 -9.70
N THR A 116 12.43 -0.43 -10.45
CA THR A 116 13.32 -1.45 -11.03
C THR A 116 12.82 -1.87 -12.40
N VAL A 117 13.72 -2.45 -13.18
CA VAL A 117 13.38 -3.09 -14.44
C VAL A 117 13.12 -4.58 -14.18
N TYR A 118 12.03 -5.08 -14.74
CA TYR A 118 11.62 -6.48 -14.64
C TYR A 118 11.36 -7.06 -16.03
N THR A 119 11.98 -8.21 -16.33
CA THR A 119 11.66 -8.99 -17.52
C THR A 119 10.59 -10.02 -17.16
N ILE A 120 9.42 -9.90 -17.78
CA ILE A 120 8.29 -10.81 -17.56
C ILE A 120 8.71 -12.21 -17.99
N THR A 121 8.54 -13.17 -17.10
CA THR A 121 8.96 -14.55 -17.30
C THR A 121 7.80 -15.42 -17.79
N GLN A 122 8.11 -16.64 -18.24
CA GLN A 122 7.06 -17.62 -18.55
C GLN A 122 6.26 -18.02 -17.30
N ASP A 123 6.88 -18.01 -16.12
CA ASP A 123 6.21 -18.36 -14.87
C ASP A 123 5.15 -17.32 -14.47
N ASP A 124 5.32 -16.06 -14.88
CA ASP A 124 4.29 -15.03 -14.65
C ASP A 124 3.01 -15.30 -15.46
N ALA A 125 3.12 -15.98 -16.61
CA ALA A 125 1.99 -16.38 -17.44
C ALA A 125 1.37 -17.73 -17.04
N GLN A 126 1.98 -18.47 -16.12
CA GLN A 126 1.49 -19.77 -15.69
C GLN A 126 0.46 -19.67 -14.55
N GLY A 127 -0.48 -20.61 -14.56
CA GLY A 127 -1.47 -20.79 -13.49
C GLY A 127 -2.56 -19.72 -13.47
N LEU A 128 -2.72 -18.95 -14.56
CA LEU A 128 -3.79 -17.98 -14.70
C LEU A 128 -5.13 -18.66 -14.98
N VAL A 129 -6.23 -17.98 -14.60
CA VAL A 129 -7.60 -18.39 -14.93
C VAL A 129 -8.29 -17.29 -15.74
N ASP A 130 -9.17 -17.65 -16.66
CA ASP A 130 -9.79 -16.65 -17.56
C ASP A 130 -10.64 -15.62 -16.82
N ALA A 131 -11.34 -16.04 -15.76
CA ALA A 131 -12.16 -15.17 -14.93
C ALA A 131 -12.45 -15.82 -13.57
N ILE A 132 -12.82 -14.97 -12.61
CA ILE A 132 -13.33 -15.38 -11.30
C ILE A 132 -14.84 -15.12 -11.27
N PRO A 133 -15.69 -16.17 -11.19
CA PRO A 133 -17.13 -16.02 -11.06
C PRO A 133 -17.51 -15.20 -9.83
N THR A 134 -18.65 -14.52 -9.86
CA THR A 134 -19.16 -13.81 -8.67
C THR A 134 -19.92 -14.74 -7.72
N ASP A 135 -20.61 -15.74 -8.27
CA ASP A 135 -21.40 -16.72 -7.52
C ASP A 135 -20.53 -17.73 -6.77
N TYR A 136 -20.89 -18.01 -5.51
CA TYR A 136 -20.09 -18.88 -4.65
C TYR A 136 -20.18 -20.36 -5.02
N ALA A 137 -21.31 -20.84 -5.56
CA ALA A 137 -21.38 -22.21 -6.05
C ALA A 137 -20.52 -22.40 -7.30
N GLU A 138 -20.45 -21.40 -8.18
CA GLU A 138 -19.54 -21.41 -9.33
C GLU A 138 -18.08 -21.38 -8.89
N LYS A 139 -17.70 -20.49 -7.96
CA LYS A 139 -16.35 -20.46 -7.37
C LYS A 139 -15.96 -21.81 -6.76
N ALA A 140 -16.90 -22.48 -6.08
CA ALA A 140 -16.66 -23.79 -5.47
C ALA A 140 -16.42 -24.93 -6.48
N GLN A 141 -16.70 -24.74 -7.77
CA GLN A 141 -16.37 -25.70 -8.83
C GLN A 141 -14.99 -25.45 -9.46
N MET A 142 -14.35 -24.32 -9.17
CA MET A 142 -13.02 -24.03 -9.71
C MET A 142 -11.95 -24.92 -9.06
N SER A 143 -10.81 -25.09 -9.73
CA SER A 143 -9.64 -25.75 -9.13
C SER A 143 -8.89 -24.83 -8.17
N THR A 144 -8.83 -23.53 -8.50
CA THR A 144 -8.17 -22.47 -7.74
C THR A 144 -8.77 -21.12 -8.11
N LEU A 145 -8.74 -20.16 -7.18
CA LEU A 145 -9.07 -18.76 -7.43
C LEU A 145 -7.78 -17.97 -7.72
N ALA A 146 -7.06 -18.39 -8.76
CA ALA A 146 -5.77 -17.82 -9.16
C ALA A 146 -5.91 -16.43 -9.80
N TYR A 147 -4.78 -15.83 -10.19
CA TYR A 147 -4.75 -14.56 -10.92
C TYR A 147 -5.40 -14.69 -12.30
N THR A 148 -6.01 -13.61 -12.76
CA THR A 148 -6.67 -13.51 -14.06
C THR A 148 -5.79 -12.91 -15.15
N SER A 149 -4.70 -12.25 -14.75
CA SER A 149 -3.76 -11.65 -15.70
C SER A 149 -2.32 -11.63 -15.15
N ILE A 150 -1.35 -11.47 -16.06
CA ILE A 150 0.04 -11.18 -15.67
C ILE A 150 0.11 -9.85 -14.92
N ALA A 151 -0.64 -8.83 -15.36
CA ALA A 151 -0.64 -7.52 -14.73
C ALA A 151 -1.08 -7.60 -13.25
N GLU A 152 -2.13 -8.36 -12.96
CA GLU A 152 -2.61 -8.61 -11.60
C GLU A 152 -1.55 -9.30 -10.73
N LYS A 153 -0.94 -10.38 -11.26
CA LYS A 153 0.13 -11.11 -10.56
C LYS A 153 1.34 -10.22 -10.28
N LEU A 154 1.70 -9.34 -11.22
CA LEU A 154 2.78 -8.36 -11.04
C LEU A 154 2.38 -7.23 -10.10
N GLY A 155 1.12 -6.78 -10.12
CA GLY A 155 0.58 -5.81 -9.18
C GLY A 155 0.70 -6.29 -7.74
N GLU A 156 0.36 -7.56 -7.50
CA GLU A 156 0.53 -8.22 -6.20
C GLU A 156 2.00 -8.37 -5.79
N ARG A 157 2.90 -8.67 -6.74
CA ARG A 157 4.33 -8.79 -6.45
C ARG A 157 5.01 -7.45 -6.13
N PHE A 158 4.63 -6.39 -6.84
CA PHE A 158 5.28 -5.07 -6.77
C PHE A 158 4.45 -4.02 -6.01
N HIS A 159 3.35 -4.44 -5.38
CA HIS A 159 2.39 -3.62 -4.64
C HIS A 159 1.77 -2.50 -5.49
N MET A 160 1.54 -2.75 -6.78
CA MET A 160 1.11 -1.76 -7.77
C MET A 160 -0.34 -1.96 -8.23
N ASP A 161 -0.97 -0.85 -8.62
CA ASP A 161 -2.20 -0.90 -9.41
C ASP A 161 -1.88 -1.38 -10.83
N GLU A 162 -2.73 -2.26 -11.37
CA GLU A 162 -2.54 -2.84 -12.71
C GLU A 162 -2.51 -1.76 -13.82
N LYS A 163 -3.34 -0.72 -13.70
CA LYS A 163 -3.35 0.37 -14.67
C LYS A 163 -2.13 1.27 -14.50
N PHE A 164 -1.58 1.36 -13.29
CA PHE A 164 -0.34 2.07 -13.07
C PHE A 164 0.87 1.34 -13.66
N ILE A 165 0.89 0.00 -13.63
CA ILE A 165 1.88 -0.81 -14.39
C ILE A 165 1.80 -0.46 -15.88
N ALA A 166 0.60 -0.45 -16.46
CA ALA A 166 0.42 -0.10 -17.86
C ALA A 166 0.81 1.37 -18.16
N PHE A 167 0.47 2.30 -17.26
CA PHE A 167 0.81 3.72 -17.37
C PHE A 167 2.33 3.94 -17.41
N LEU A 168 3.08 3.25 -16.55
CA LEU A 168 4.54 3.38 -16.47
C LEU A 168 5.27 2.74 -17.66
N ASN A 169 4.57 1.90 -18.43
CA ASN A 169 5.11 1.13 -19.56
C ASN A 169 4.35 1.39 -20.87
N PRO A 170 4.31 2.66 -21.34
CA PRO A 170 3.51 3.02 -22.49
C PRO A 170 3.97 2.27 -23.75
N GLY A 171 3.04 1.57 -24.39
CA GLY A 171 3.29 0.84 -25.64
C GLY A 171 4.01 -0.51 -25.47
N VAL A 172 4.29 -0.96 -24.24
CA VAL A 172 4.87 -2.28 -23.97
C VAL A 172 3.76 -3.29 -23.68
N SER A 173 3.78 -4.44 -24.34
CA SER A 173 2.84 -5.53 -24.03
C SER A 173 3.21 -6.22 -22.72
N ILE A 174 2.22 -6.49 -21.87
CA ILE A 174 2.41 -7.27 -20.64
C ILE A 174 2.37 -8.77 -21.00
N SER A 175 3.50 -9.29 -21.49
CA SER A 175 3.66 -10.68 -21.92
C SER A 175 5.07 -11.19 -21.65
N PRO A 176 5.30 -12.52 -21.51
CA PRO A 176 6.63 -13.06 -21.29
C PRO A 176 7.65 -12.58 -22.33
N GLY A 177 8.84 -12.23 -21.87
CA GLY A 177 9.94 -11.65 -22.66
C GLY A 177 9.93 -10.12 -22.71
N SER A 178 8.80 -9.47 -22.44
CA SER A 178 8.76 -8.01 -22.32
C SER A 178 9.54 -7.54 -21.11
N THR A 179 10.21 -6.41 -21.25
CA THR A 179 10.90 -5.73 -20.16
C THR A 179 10.15 -4.47 -19.79
N ILE A 180 9.78 -4.35 -18.51
CA ILE A 180 8.94 -3.28 -17.98
C ILE A 180 9.63 -2.60 -16.79
N ALA A 181 9.34 -1.33 -16.56
CA ALA A 181 9.62 -0.66 -15.30
C ALA A 181 8.47 -0.90 -14.31
N VAL A 182 8.82 -1.21 -13.07
CA VAL A 182 7.88 -1.42 -11.95
C VAL A 182 8.41 -0.72 -10.70
N MET A 183 7.56 -0.55 -9.71
CA MET A 183 8.00 -0.08 -8.40
C MET A 183 8.84 -1.15 -7.70
N ALA A 184 9.76 -0.72 -6.85
CA ALA A 184 10.59 -1.59 -6.05
C ALA A 184 10.14 -1.50 -4.57
N PRO A 185 9.15 -2.28 -4.12
CA PRO A 185 8.76 -2.31 -2.71
C PRO A 185 9.93 -2.78 -1.82
N GLY A 186 9.79 -2.58 -0.52
CA GLY A 186 10.80 -3.02 0.45
C GLY A 186 10.93 -4.54 0.54
N SER A 187 11.96 -5.01 1.23
CA SER A 187 11.90 -6.38 1.77
C SER A 187 10.78 -6.45 2.80
N PRO A 188 10.05 -7.58 2.90
CA PRO A 188 9.01 -7.73 3.91
C PRO A 188 9.56 -7.44 5.31
N ILE A 189 8.83 -6.61 6.05
CA ILE A 189 9.13 -6.26 7.44
C ILE A 189 8.98 -7.52 8.30
N ARG A 190 9.97 -7.74 9.17
CA ARG A 190 10.00 -8.88 10.10
C ARG A 190 10.11 -8.41 11.54
N GLY A 191 9.60 -9.21 12.45
CA GLY A 191 9.67 -8.99 13.89
C GLY A 191 8.55 -9.72 14.63
N GLU A 192 8.63 -9.74 15.95
CA GLU A 192 7.57 -10.30 16.78
C GLU A 192 6.50 -9.26 17.10
N VAL A 193 5.27 -9.53 16.68
CA VAL A 193 4.08 -8.71 17.00
C VAL A 193 3.34 -9.31 18.19
N THR A 194 3.23 -8.55 19.28
CA THR A 194 2.52 -8.96 20.50
C THR A 194 1.16 -8.27 20.65
N ARG A 195 0.96 -7.13 19.97
CA ARG A 195 -0.29 -6.35 20.02
C ARG A 195 -0.65 -5.81 18.65
N ILE A 196 -1.88 -6.05 18.22
CA ILE A 196 -2.51 -5.45 17.04
C ILE A 196 -3.64 -4.54 17.53
N ILE A 197 -3.70 -3.32 16.98
CA ILE A 197 -4.77 -2.36 17.21
C ILE A 197 -5.50 -2.12 15.90
N ILE A 198 -6.82 -2.29 15.91
CA ILE A 198 -7.70 -2.11 14.76
C ILE A 198 -8.52 -0.85 14.97
N ASP A 199 -8.23 0.16 14.15
CA ASP A 199 -8.87 1.47 14.19
C ASP A 199 -9.93 1.60 13.11
N LYS A 200 -11.19 1.56 13.54
CA LYS A 200 -12.35 1.67 12.65
C LYS A 200 -12.53 3.09 12.10
N THR A 201 -12.05 4.09 12.83
CA THR A 201 -12.20 5.51 12.52
C THR A 201 -11.27 5.89 11.37
N THR A 202 -10.00 5.52 11.47
CA THR A 202 -8.98 5.81 10.45
C THR A 202 -8.83 4.70 9.41
N ARG A 203 -9.50 3.55 9.62
CA ARG A 203 -9.43 2.36 8.76
C ARG A 203 -8.02 1.80 8.62
N ARG A 204 -7.35 1.63 9.77
CA ARG A 204 -5.96 1.16 9.85
C ARG A 204 -5.80 0.01 10.85
N VAL A 205 -4.79 -0.81 10.60
CA VAL A 205 -4.35 -1.90 11.47
C VAL A 205 -2.89 -1.66 11.83
N ALA A 206 -2.62 -1.30 13.08
CA ALA A 206 -1.27 -1.09 13.59
C ALA A 206 -0.81 -2.31 14.39
N ALA A 207 0.42 -2.75 14.18
CA ALA A 207 1.03 -3.86 14.90
C ALA A 207 2.27 -3.39 15.68
N TYR A 208 2.37 -3.83 16.93
CA TYR A 208 3.39 -3.42 17.90
C TYR A 208 4.11 -4.63 18.48
N ASN A 209 5.38 -4.44 18.77
CA ASN A 209 6.18 -5.41 19.51
C ASN A 209 5.96 -5.32 21.03
N ALA A 210 6.65 -6.18 21.78
CA ALA A 210 6.56 -6.24 23.24
C ALA A 210 7.00 -4.95 23.96
N SER A 211 7.85 -4.13 23.33
CA SER A 211 8.29 -2.83 23.89
C SER A 211 7.34 -1.68 23.58
N GLY A 212 6.21 -1.94 22.90
CA GLY A 212 5.26 -0.91 22.48
C GLY A 212 5.72 -0.11 21.25
N ARG A 213 6.77 -0.53 20.55
CA ARG A 213 7.21 0.08 19.29
C ARG A 213 6.35 -0.43 18.14
N MET A 214 5.84 0.48 17.33
CA MET A 214 5.11 0.15 16.10
C MET A 214 6.07 -0.51 15.10
N ILE A 215 5.72 -1.70 14.62
CA ILE A 215 6.46 -2.41 13.58
C ILE A 215 5.88 -2.04 12.21
N VAL A 216 4.55 -2.12 12.08
CA VAL A 216 3.83 -1.88 10.83
C VAL A 216 2.48 -1.23 11.07
N ASP A 217 1.94 -0.58 10.04
CA ASP A 217 0.60 -0.04 10.01
C ASP A 217 0.02 -0.11 8.58
N TYR A 218 -1.12 -0.78 8.43
CA TYR A 218 -1.70 -1.10 7.12
C TYR A 218 -3.09 -0.47 6.92
N PRO A 219 -3.43 -0.02 5.70
CA PRO A 219 -4.79 0.34 5.35
C PRO A 219 -5.69 -0.89 5.34
N ALA A 220 -6.91 -0.72 5.83
CA ALA A 220 -7.85 -1.82 5.92
C ALA A 220 -9.28 -1.45 5.52
N THR A 221 -10.00 -2.41 4.96
CA THR A 221 -11.46 -2.36 4.99
C THR A 221 -11.95 -2.99 6.28
N ILE A 222 -12.67 -2.23 7.09
CA ILE A 222 -13.22 -2.69 8.37
C ILE A 222 -14.75 -2.64 8.30
N GLY A 223 -15.43 -3.47 9.08
CA GLY A 223 -16.89 -3.58 9.06
C GLY A 223 -17.59 -2.25 9.33
N SER A 224 -18.71 -2.05 8.65
CA SER A 224 -19.55 -0.85 8.79
C SER A 224 -20.51 -0.96 9.97
N ASP A 225 -21.27 0.10 10.29
CA ASP A 225 -22.36 0.01 11.26
C ASP A 225 -23.44 -1.02 10.86
N ALA A 226 -23.65 -1.25 9.56
CA ALA A 226 -24.57 -2.26 9.06
C ALA A 226 -24.03 -3.68 9.18
N THR A 227 -22.71 -3.84 9.30
CA THR A 227 -21.98 -5.11 9.35
C THR A 227 -20.81 -5.01 10.34
N PRO A 228 -21.10 -4.81 11.64
CA PRO A 228 -20.09 -4.35 12.59
C PRO A 228 -19.01 -5.40 12.82
N SER A 229 -17.76 -4.94 12.79
CA SER A 229 -16.64 -5.69 13.34
C SER A 229 -16.81 -5.88 14.86
N PRO A 230 -16.13 -6.89 15.45
CA PRO A 230 -16.16 -7.10 16.89
C PRO A 230 -15.71 -5.86 17.67
N SER A 231 -15.94 -5.88 18.98
CA SER A 231 -15.45 -4.87 19.92
C SER A 231 -14.62 -5.52 21.01
N GLY A 232 -13.68 -4.73 21.56
CA GLY A 232 -12.85 -5.15 22.68
C GLY A 232 -11.65 -5.99 22.26
N SER A 233 -11.11 -6.71 23.23
CA SER A 233 -9.85 -7.45 23.09
C SER A 233 -10.08 -8.92 22.74
N HIS A 234 -9.30 -9.39 21.79
CA HIS A 234 -9.22 -10.76 21.31
C HIS A 234 -7.75 -11.19 21.22
N HIS A 235 -7.51 -12.42 20.80
CA HIS A 235 -6.18 -12.89 20.42
C HIS A 235 -6.24 -13.48 19.02
N VAL A 236 -5.09 -13.52 18.36
CA VAL A 236 -4.89 -14.40 17.20
C VAL A 236 -5.08 -15.84 17.70
N ALA A 237 -5.99 -16.59 17.08
CA ALA A 237 -6.25 -17.99 17.36
C ALA A 237 -5.51 -18.91 16.39
N THR A 238 -5.46 -18.54 15.11
CA THR A 238 -4.83 -19.34 14.06
C THR A 238 -4.36 -18.46 12.91
N VAL A 239 -3.37 -18.93 12.17
CA VAL A 239 -2.92 -18.37 10.89
C VAL A 239 -3.03 -19.48 9.85
N ALA A 240 -3.72 -19.21 8.76
CA ALA A 240 -3.82 -20.11 7.62
C ALA A 240 -3.35 -19.39 6.35
N LEU A 241 -2.31 -19.92 5.74
CA LEU A 241 -1.78 -19.45 4.45
C LEU A 241 -2.49 -20.20 3.32
N ASN A 242 -2.83 -19.47 2.26
CA ASN A 242 -3.62 -19.92 1.11
C ASN A 242 -4.82 -20.81 1.52
N PRO A 243 -5.73 -20.31 2.37
CA PRO A 243 -6.80 -21.12 2.94
C PRO A 243 -7.93 -21.37 1.93
N ASN A 244 -8.57 -22.53 2.03
CA ASN A 244 -9.92 -22.71 1.53
C ASN A 244 -10.90 -21.78 2.27
N TYR A 245 -11.95 -21.32 1.61
CA TYR A 245 -13.03 -20.57 2.26
C TYR A 245 -14.27 -21.45 2.48
N THR A 246 -14.62 -21.71 3.74
CA THR A 246 -15.85 -22.42 4.09
C THR A 246 -17.00 -21.42 4.19
N TYR A 247 -17.83 -21.38 3.16
CA TYR A 247 -19.06 -20.59 3.15
C TYR A 247 -20.19 -21.36 3.82
N ASN A 248 -20.90 -20.74 4.77
CA ASN A 248 -22.12 -21.29 5.34
C ASN A 248 -23.22 -20.21 5.42
N PRO A 249 -24.29 -20.29 4.61
CA PRO A 249 -25.34 -19.27 4.58
C PRO A 249 -26.12 -19.14 5.89
N GLN A 250 -26.14 -20.20 6.72
CA GLN A 250 -26.80 -20.18 8.03
C GLN A 250 -25.96 -19.51 9.12
N LYS A 251 -24.66 -19.31 8.88
CA LYS A 251 -23.73 -18.71 9.86
C LYS A 251 -23.17 -17.36 9.42
N ASN A 252 -22.95 -17.18 8.12
CA ASN A 252 -22.32 -15.99 7.56
C ASN A 252 -23.39 -15.02 7.05
N PHE A 253 -23.82 -15.23 5.80
CA PHE A 253 -24.84 -14.48 5.08
C PHE A 253 -25.22 -15.31 3.86
N GLN A 254 -26.42 -15.08 3.30
CA GLN A 254 -26.80 -15.72 2.04
C GLN A 254 -26.30 -14.87 0.86
N GLN A 255 -25.37 -15.44 0.07
CA GLN A 255 -24.91 -14.90 -1.21
C GLN A 255 -25.75 -15.50 -2.35
N GLY A 256 -26.51 -14.67 -3.05
CA GLY A 256 -27.39 -15.11 -4.12
C GLY A 256 -28.37 -16.20 -3.66
N GLU A 257 -28.52 -17.24 -4.48
CA GLU A 257 -29.41 -18.39 -4.20
C GLU A 257 -28.69 -19.53 -3.43
N ASN A 258 -27.48 -19.28 -2.91
CA ASN A 258 -26.68 -20.30 -2.24
C ASN A 258 -27.16 -20.57 -0.82
N THR A 259 -27.99 -21.61 -0.67
CA THR A 259 -28.63 -22.04 0.60
C THR A 259 -27.91 -23.18 1.33
N ARG A 260 -26.85 -23.74 0.75
CA ARG A 260 -26.03 -24.82 1.33
C ARG A 260 -24.60 -24.37 1.63
N ALA A 261 -23.94 -25.08 2.55
CA ALA A 261 -22.52 -24.87 2.80
C ALA A 261 -21.67 -25.26 1.57
N LEU A 262 -20.62 -24.49 1.32
CA LEU A 262 -19.71 -24.68 0.19
C LEU A 262 -18.26 -24.59 0.69
N ILE A 263 -17.37 -25.34 0.05
CA ILE A 263 -15.92 -25.17 0.20
C ILE A 263 -15.43 -24.53 -1.09
N ILE A 264 -14.95 -23.30 -0.97
CA ILE A 264 -14.38 -22.55 -2.08
C ILE A 264 -12.86 -22.78 -2.06
N PRO A 265 -12.25 -23.15 -3.21
CA PRO A 265 -10.81 -23.41 -3.30
C PRO A 265 -9.98 -22.16 -2.96
N PRO A 266 -8.68 -22.33 -2.65
CA PRO A 266 -7.84 -21.22 -2.24
C PRO A 266 -7.41 -20.39 -3.46
N GLY A 267 -6.84 -19.22 -3.19
CA GLY A 267 -6.17 -18.39 -4.20
C GLY A 267 -6.24 -16.90 -3.86
N PRO A 268 -5.42 -16.07 -4.53
CA PRO A 268 -5.38 -14.62 -4.33
C PRO A 268 -6.74 -13.95 -4.57
N ASN A 269 -7.55 -14.52 -5.47
CA ASN A 269 -8.91 -14.05 -5.75
C ASN A 269 -10.00 -14.66 -4.84
N GLY A 270 -9.57 -15.33 -3.77
CA GLY A 270 -10.44 -15.91 -2.75
C GLY A 270 -11.20 -14.88 -1.94
N PRO A 271 -12.36 -15.22 -1.33
CA PRO A 271 -13.10 -14.32 -0.45
C PRO A 271 -12.29 -13.76 0.74
N VAL A 272 -11.24 -14.48 1.14
CA VAL A 272 -10.30 -14.09 2.21
C VAL A 272 -8.87 -13.89 1.70
N GLY A 273 -8.68 -13.85 0.38
CA GLY A 273 -7.37 -13.74 -0.25
C GLY A 273 -6.42 -14.88 0.10
N THR A 274 -5.13 -14.55 0.15
CA THR A 274 -4.03 -15.50 0.38
C THR A 274 -3.79 -15.84 1.86
N VAL A 275 -4.44 -15.17 2.80
CA VAL A 275 -4.16 -15.31 4.23
C VAL A 275 -5.42 -15.16 5.06
N TRP A 276 -5.57 -16.00 6.07
CA TRP A 276 -6.54 -15.85 7.14
C TRP A 276 -5.87 -15.89 8.52
N ILE A 277 -5.93 -14.77 9.24
CA ILE A 277 -5.54 -14.65 10.65
C ILE A 277 -6.83 -14.68 11.48
N GLY A 278 -7.20 -15.87 11.95
CA GLY A 278 -8.43 -16.08 12.71
C GLY A 278 -8.29 -15.58 14.15
N LEU A 279 -9.36 -14.98 14.68
CA LEU A 279 -9.40 -14.48 16.05
C LEU A 279 -10.06 -15.47 17.01
N THR A 280 -9.84 -15.28 18.31
CA THR A 280 -10.58 -16.02 19.36
C THR A 280 -12.08 -15.73 19.36
N LYS A 281 -12.52 -14.63 18.73
CA LYS A 281 -13.92 -14.40 18.38
C LYS A 281 -14.27 -15.26 17.15
N PRO A 282 -15.16 -16.27 17.28
CA PRO A 282 -15.49 -17.16 16.16
C PRO A 282 -15.99 -16.38 14.96
N THR A 283 -15.62 -16.85 13.75
CA THR A 283 -15.98 -16.29 12.43
C THR A 283 -15.38 -14.93 12.08
N TYR A 284 -14.51 -14.34 12.92
CA TYR A 284 -13.83 -13.08 12.63
C TYR A 284 -12.33 -13.28 12.46
N GLY A 285 -11.74 -12.47 11.58
CA GLY A 285 -10.34 -12.55 11.21
C GLY A 285 -9.82 -11.29 10.53
N ILE A 286 -8.50 -11.20 10.46
CA ILE A 286 -7.77 -10.29 9.59
C ILE A 286 -7.33 -11.11 8.38
N HIS A 287 -7.56 -10.62 7.17
CA HIS A 287 -7.33 -11.43 5.97
C HIS A 287 -6.99 -10.59 4.73
N GLY A 288 -6.49 -11.24 3.69
CA GLY A 288 -6.19 -10.59 2.40
C GLY A 288 -7.46 -10.25 1.59
N THR A 289 -7.31 -9.66 0.42
CA THR A 289 -8.46 -9.26 -0.41
C THR A 289 -8.19 -9.53 -1.88
N PRO A 290 -9.20 -9.95 -2.67
CA PRO A 290 -9.08 -10.06 -4.12
C PRO A 290 -9.09 -8.70 -4.84
N THR A 291 -9.36 -7.60 -4.11
CA THR A 291 -9.53 -6.26 -4.69
C THR A 291 -8.74 -5.19 -3.90
N PRO A 292 -7.40 -5.25 -3.91
CA PRO A 292 -6.56 -4.37 -3.08
C PRO A 292 -6.78 -2.87 -3.37
N SER A 293 -7.04 -2.50 -4.63
CA SER A 293 -7.30 -1.10 -5.02
C SER A 293 -8.62 -0.54 -4.47
N GLN A 294 -9.48 -1.38 -3.89
CA GLN A 294 -10.80 -0.99 -3.38
C GLN A 294 -10.87 -0.93 -1.85
N LEU A 295 -9.74 -0.99 -1.13
CA LEU A 295 -9.73 -1.03 0.34
C LEU A 295 -10.53 0.11 0.99
N PHE A 296 -10.52 1.32 0.41
CA PHE A 296 -11.23 2.49 0.95
C PHE A 296 -12.65 2.67 0.39
N SER A 297 -12.97 2.02 -0.73
CA SER A 297 -14.29 2.11 -1.39
C SER A 297 -15.24 1.00 -0.96
N ASN A 298 -14.70 -0.16 -0.54
CA ASN A 298 -15.50 -1.29 -0.10
C ASN A 298 -15.90 -1.19 1.38
N GLN A 299 -16.95 -1.91 1.73
CA GLN A 299 -17.32 -2.21 3.12
C GLN A 299 -17.22 -3.72 3.32
N SER A 300 -16.73 -4.16 4.48
CA SER A 300 -16.65 -5.59 4.80
C SER A 300 -17.91 -6.07 5.53
N ASN A 301 -18.13 -7.38 5.54
CA ASN A 301 -19.17 -8.00 6.37
C ASN A 301 -18.69 -8.25 7.82
N GLY A 302 -17.88 -7.34 8.37
CA GLY A 302 -17.39 -7.38 9.75
C GLY A 302 -15.94 -7.86 9.93
N CYS A 303 -15.32 -8.49 8.95
CA CYS A 303 -13.88 -8.85 8.99
C CYS A 303 -12.97 -7.68 8.64
N VAL A 304 -11.67 -7.81 8.91
CA VAL A 304 -10.66 -6.80 8.56
C VAL A 304 -9.91 -7.26 7.32
N ARG A 305 -10.02 -6.50 6.23
CA ARG A 305 -9.38 -6.82 4.95
C ARG A 305 -8.16 -5.95 4.74
N LEU A 306 -7.04 -6.58 4.41
CA LEU A 306 -5.80 -5.95 3.98
C LEU A 306 -5.54 -6.32 2.52
N THR A 307 -4.56 -5.68 1.89
CA THR A 307 -3.97 -6.24 0.66
C THR A 307 -3.40 -7.64 0.95
N ASN A 308 -3.24 -8.48 -0.07
CA ASN A 308 -2.70 -9.82 0.15
C ASN A 308 -1.25 -9.78 0.66
N TRP A 309 -0.42 -8.86 0.16
CA TRP A 309 0.96 -8.69 0.65
C TRP A 309 1.04 -8.21 2.09
N ASP A 310 0.25 -7.20 2.49
CA ASP A 310 0.21 -6.72 3.88
C ASP A 310 -0.30 -7.84 4.83
N ALA A 311 -1.28 -8.64 4.39
CA ALA A 311 -1.78 -9.77 5.18
C ALA A 311 -0.74 -10.88 5.34
N GLN A 312 0.03 -11.18 4.28
CA GLN A 312 1.15 -12.13 4.32
C GLN A 312 2.27 -11.67 5.24
N GLU A 313 2.62 -10.39 5.16
CA GLU A 313 3.63 -9.79 6.05
C GLU A 313 3.18 -9.88 7.52
N LEU A 314 1.95 -9.47 7.83
CA LEU A 314 1.40 -9.57 9.18
C LEU A 314 1.35 -11.03 9.67
N ALA A 315 0.95 -11.99 8.82
CA ALA A 315 0.87 -13.39 9.19
C ALA A 315 2.23 -13.98 9.60
N ALA A 316 3.34 -13.48 9.04
CA ALA A 316 4.68 -13.91 9.40
C ALA A 316 5.14 -13.37 10.78
N MET A 317 4.48 -12.33 11.31
CA MET A 317 4.88 -11.65 12.55
C MET A 317 4.04 -12.02 13.78
N VAL A 318 2.87 -12.64 13.59
CA VAL A 318 1.91 -12.93 14.67
C VAL A 318 2.02 -14.37 15.17
N ARG A 319 1.61 -14.59 16.43
CA ARG A 319 1.61 -15.90 17.09
C ARG A 319 0.25 -16.21 17.70
N GLY A 320 -0.28 -17.39 17.39
CA GLY A 320 -1.52 -17.91 17.96
C GLY A 320 -1.46 -18.00 19.50
N GLY A 321 -2.51 -17.55 20.18
CA GLY A 321 -2.61 -17.51 21.63
C GLY A 321 -1.77 -16.44 22.32
N VAL A 322 -0.85 -15.79 21.61
CA VAL A 322 0.09 -14.80 22.15
C VAL A 322 -0.27 -13.39 21.68
N THR A 323 -0.38 -13.19 20.37
CA THR A 323 -0.66 -11.86 19.82
C THR A 323 -2.06 -11.39 20.20
N SER A 324 -2.13 -10.30 20.94
CA SER A 324 -3.38 -9.64 21.30
C SER A 324 -3.90 -8.80 20.13
N VAL A 325 -5.23 -8.72 19.99
CA VAL A 325 -5.91 -7.96 18.93
C VAL A 325 -7.00 -7.12 19.58
N GLU A 326 -6.90 -5.80 19.46
CA GLU A 326 -7.83 -4.86 20.07
C GLU A 326 -8.62 -4.12 19.00
N PHE A 327 -9.96 -4.24 19.03
CA PHE A 327 -10.84 -3.42 18.21
C PHE A 327 -11.23 -2.18 18.99
N LEU A 328 -10.78 -1.01 18.51
CA LEU A 328 -11.11 0.25 19.14
C LEU A 328 -12.61 0.59 19.01
N PRO A 329 -13.18 1.27 20.02
CA PRO A 329 -14.49 1.88 19.89
C PRO A 329 -14.55 2.87 18.73
N THR A 330 -15.73 3.05 18.14
CA THR A 330 -15.94 4.08 17.10
C THR A 330 -15.60 5.47 17.65
N GLY A 331 -14.82 6.25 16.90
CA GLY A 331 -14.36 7.59 17.30
C GLY A 331 -13.11 7.60 18.17
N VAL A 332 -12.61 6.43 18.57
CA VAL A 332 -11.28 6.29 19.21
C VAL A 332 -10.29 5.87 18.14
N THR A 333 -9.14 6.53 18.13
CA THR A 333 -8.05 6.29 17.18
C THR A 333 -6.89 5.55 17.85
N ILE A 334 -6.00 4.99 17.04
CA ILE A 334 -4.74 4.41 17.56
C ILE A 334 -3.92 5.45 18.34
N ALA A 335 -3.89 6.71 17.91
CA ALA A 335 -3.14 7.76 18.59
C ALA A 335 -3.64 8.00 20.02
N ASP A 336 -4.97 7.97 20.22
CA ASP A 336 -5.59 8.15 21.54
C ASP A 336 -5.14 7.08 22.56
N VAL A 337 -4.91 5.85 22.10
CA VAL A 337 -4.62 4.69 22.97
C VAL A 337 -3.12 4.37 23.10
N THR A 338 -2.28 4.92 22.24
CA THR A 338 -0.81 4.78 22.35
C THR A 338 -0.16 5.97 23.05
N GLY A 339 -0.90 7.05 23.30
CA GLY A 339 -0.38 8.25 23.96
C GLY A 339 0.58 9.06 23.08
N VAL A 340 0.63 8.78 21.77
CA VAL A 340 1.33 9.61 20.80
C VAL A 340 0.56 10.92 20.69
N THR A 341 1.05 11.95 21.39
CA THR A 341 0.47 13.29 21.33
C THR A 341 1.11 14.02 20.15
N PRO A 342 0.34 14.47 19.15
CA PRO A 342 0.90 15.23 18.04
C PRO A 342 1.56 16.51 18.57
N ALA A 343 2.73 16.86 18.02
CA ALA A 343 3.34 18.15 18.33
C ALA A 343 2.37 19.29 17.97
N PRO A 344 2.27 20.37 18.78
CA PRO A 344 1.34 21.45 18.51
C PRO A 344 1.66 22.10 17.15
N VAL A 345 0.68 22.11 16.24
CA VAL A 345 0.79 22.80 14.95
C VAL A 345 0.58 24.29 15.19
N THR A 346 1.65 25.09 15.18
CA THR A 346 1.52 26.55 15.17
C THR A 346 1.16 27.00 13.76
N THR A 347 -0.06 27.47 13.56
CA THR A 347 -0.50 28.05 12.29
C THR A 347 0.15 29.43 12.12
N GLN A 348 1.26 29.52 11.39
CA GLN A 348 1.76 30.82 10.93
C GLN A 348 0.98 31.27 9.69
N GLN A 349 0.23 32.34 9.88
CA GLN A 349 -0.39 33.15 8.85
C GLN A 349 0.73 33.80 8.01
N LEU A 350 0.86 33.41 6.74
CA LEU A 350 1.74 34.07 5.77
C LEU A 350 1.37 35.55 5.68
N GLU A 351 2.15 36.43 6.33
CA GLU A 351 2.12 37.85 6.04
C GLU A 351 2.76 38.08 4.67
N THR A 352 1.95 38.52 3.72
CA THR A 352 2.39 38.95 2.39
C THR A 352 3.22 40.22 2.51
N ALA A 353 4.54 40.13 2.35
CA ALA A 353 5.39 41.29 2.14
C ALA A 353 5.29 41.73 0.68
N ASP A 354 4.73 42.93 0.51
CA ASP A 354 4.55 43.68 -0.72
C ASP A 354 5.90 44.10 -1.35
N SER A 355 5.82 44.40 -2.64
CA SER A 355 6.88 44.66 -3.60
C SER A 355 7.79 45.84 -3.24
N ALA A 356 9.10 45.69 -3.47
CA ALA A 356 9.96 46.82 -3.75
C ALA A 356 11.06 46.46 -4.76
N THR A 357 10.93 47.08 -5.94
CA THR A 357 11.79 47.13 -7.10
C THR A 357 13.16 47.72 -6.79
N THR A 358 14.27 47.10 -7.21
CA THR A 358 15.41 47.81 -7.87
C THR A 358 16.37 46.83 -8.57
N GLU A 359 16.74 47.16 -9.80
CA GLU A 359 17.76 46.55 -10.67
C GLU A 359 18.82 47.65 -10.99
N PRO A 360 19.94 47.41 -11.72
CA PRO A 360 21.10 46.55 -11.49
C PRO A 360 22.46 47.31 -11.57
N ALA A 361 23.56 46.67 -11.18
CA ALA A 361 24.94 46.89 -11.68
C ALA A 361 25.88 45.87 -11.01
N ALA A 362 27.03 45.43 -11.53
CA ALA A 362 27.59 45.24 -12.86
C ALA A 362 28.91 44.46 -12.64
N THR A 363 29.21 43.50 -13.53
CA THR A 363 30.54 43.06 -14.02
C THR A 363 31.71 42.82 -13.05
N THR A 364 32.29 41.61 -13.09
CA THR A 364 33.73 41.41 -13.32
C THR A 364 33.99 40.08 -14.03
N GLU A 365 34.77 40.14 -15.11
CA GLU A 365 35.21 39.05 -15.99
C GLU A 365 36.49 38.35 -15.50
N ALA A 366 36.80 37.24 -16.21
CA ALA A 366 38.12 36.63 -16.48
C ALA A 366 38.58 35.52 -15.51
N GLN A 367 39.19 34.39 -15.93
CA GLN A 367 39.55 33.88 -17.25
C GLN A 367 39.92 32.38 -17.15
N MET A 368 39.73 31.70 -18.28
CA MET A 368 40.33 30.46 -18.80
C MET A 368 41.49 29.78 -18.06
N GLY A 369 41.38 28.44 -17.98
CA GLY A 369 42.49 27.50 -17.88
C GLY A 369 42.12 26.16 -18.52
N THR A 370 42.50 25.97 -19.78
CA THR A 370 42.38 24.73 -20.57
C THR A 370 43.49 23.74 -20.20
N THR A 371 43.18 22.45 -20.07
CA THR A 371 44.13 21.38 -20.42
C THR A 371 43.39 20.12 -20.87
N THR A 372 43.63 19.77 -22.13
CA THR A 372 43.20 18.54 -22.80
C THR A 372 44.26 17.47 -22.58
N THR A 373 43.89 16.23 -22.25
CA THR A 373 44.67 15.07 -22.71
C THR A 373 43.79 13.85 -22.96
N THR A 374 43.79 13.44 -24.22
CA THR A 374 43.23 12.21 -24.80
C THR A 374 44.11 11.01 -24.44
N THR A 375 43.53 9.82 -24.21
CA THR A 375 44.06 8.52 -24.70
C THR A 375 43.12 7.35 -24.35
N THR A 376 42.69 6.65 -25.39
CA THR A 376 42.26 5.24 -25.49
C THR A 376 42.85 4.80 -26.85
N PRO A 377 43.11 3.53 -27.20
CA PRO A 377 42.43 2.31 -26.72
C PRO A 377 43.30 1.05 -26.55
N ASP A 378 42.77 -0.01 -25.93
CA ASP A 378 42.83 -1.34 -26.55
C ASP A 378 41.82 -2.33 -25.95
N ALA A 379 41.39 -3.27 -26.79
CA ALA A 379 40.37 -4.27 -26.61
C ALA A 379 40.91 -5.58 -26.02
N SER A 380 40.03 -6.38 -25.41
CA SER A 380 39.89 -7.81 -25.76
C SER A 380 38.76 -8.48 -24.96
N LEU A 381 37.91 -9.17 -25.72
CA LEU A 381 36.83 -10.05 -25.30
C LEU A 381 37.41 -11.43 -24.95
N THR A 382 36.84 -12.13 -23.96
CA THR A 382 36.77 -13.60 -23.99
C THR A 382 35.68 -14.14 -23.07
N TYR A 383 34.72 -14.84 -23.68
CA TYR A 383 33.75 -15.75 -23.05
C TYR A 383 34.31 -17.19 -23.06
N PRO A 384 33.91 -18.06 -22.13
CA PRO A 384 33.89 -19.50 -22.37
C PRO A 384 32.50 -19.99 -22.83
N ASP A 385 32.57 -20.86 -23.83
CA ASP A 385 31.53 -21.59 -24.56
C ASP A 385 30.88 -22.73 -23.71
N PRO A 386 29.58 -23.07 -23.90
CA PRO A 386 28.87 -24.09 -23.15
C PRO A 386 28.75 -25.40 -23.94
N ALA A 387 29.22 -26.53 -23.40
CA ALA A 387 28.75 -27.86 -23.82
C ALA A 387 29.18 -28.97 -22.85
N ALA A 388 28.22 -29.54 -22.11
CA ALA A 388 28.12 -30.99 -21.88
C ALA A 388 26.75 -31.32 -21.27
N ALA A 389 25.86 -31.84 -22.12
CA ALA A 389 24.63 -32.50 -21.70
C ALA A 389 24.91 -33.92 -21.20
N ALA A 390 24.23 -34.36 -20.14
CA ALA A 390 23.39 -35.55 -20.10
C ALA A 390 23.22 -36.12 -18.67
N GLY A 391 21.97 -36.16 -18.21
CA GLY A 391 21.36 -37.32 -17.54
C GLY A 391 21.76 -37.66 -16.10
N ALA A 392 20.96 -37.21 -15.13
CA ALA A 392 20.66 -38.00 -13.94
C ALA A 392 19.28 -37.62 -13.37
N VAL A 393 18.49 -38.66 -13.07
CA VAL A 393 17.13 -38.65 -12.51
C VAL A 393 17.17 -38.11 -11.06
N PRO A 394 16.14 -37.37 -10.57
CA PRO A 394 16.20 -36.79 -9.23
C PRO A 394 16.06 -37.87 -8.16
N VAL A 395 17.00 -37.90 -7.22
CA VAL A 395 16.90 -38.61 -5.95
C VAL A 395 16.09 -37.73 -5.00
N GLU A 396 15.01 -38.28 -4.45
CA GLU A 396 14.23 -37.69 -3.34
C GLU A 396 15.17 -37.27 -2.20
N GLN A 397 15.24 -35.95 -1.95
CA GLN A 397 15.87 -35.41 -0.75
C GLN A 397 14.88 -35.53 0.42
N PRO A 398 15.28 -36.04 1.60
CA PRO A 398 14.42 -36.11 2.76
C PRO A 398 14.08 -34.68 3.24
N LEU A 399 12.83 -34.48 3.67
CA LEU A 399 12.35 -33.26 4.32
C LEU A 399 13.34 -32.83 5.42
N GLU A 400 14.03 -31.72 5.20
CA GLU A 400 14.84 -31.05 6.22
C GLU A 400 13.91 -30.49 7.32
N ASP A 401 14.33 -30.69 8.57
CA ASP A 401 13.71 -30.18 9.78
C ASP A 401 13.86 -28.65 9.83
N THR A 402 12.77 -27.92 9.58
CA THR A 402 12.74 -26.45 9.48
C THR A 402 12.75 -25.72 10.82
N SER A 403 13.09 -26.40 11.92
CA SER A 403 13.05 -25.79 13.25
C SER A 403 14.19 -24.78 13.52
N GLU A 404 15.32 -24.87 12.83
CA GLU A 404 16.44 -23.92 12.97
C GLU A 404 16.28 -22.67 12.08
N ASP A 405 15.73 -22.79 10.86
CA ASP A 405 15.45 -21.65 9.96
C ASP A 405 14.37 -20.70 10.50
N ALA A 406 13.44 -21.21 11.31
CA ALA A 406 12.40 -20.40 11.94
C ALA A 406 12.95 -19.48 13.06
N ALA A 407 14.11 -19.79 13.64
CA ALA A 407 14.72 -19.00 14.71
C ALA A 407 15.49 -17.78 14.17
N ASP A 408 16.12 -17.90 12.99
CA ASP A 408 16.86 -16.79 12.35
C ASP A 408 15.90 -15.81 11.63
N ALA A 409 14.72 -16.29 11.21
CA ALA A 409 13.69 -15.49 10.54
C ALA A 409 12.97 -14.44 11.44
N LEU A 410 13.26 -14.41 12.74
CA LEU A 410 12.63 -13.50 13.72
C LEU A 410 13.60 -12.47 14.31
N ALA A 411 14.85 -12.44 13.87
CA ALA A 411 15.78 -11.39 14.27
C ALA A 411 15.21 -10.02 13.89
N PRO A 412 15.12 -9.05 14.82
CA PRO A 412 14.59 -7.72 14.52
C PRO A 412 15.43 -7.08 13.42
N GLN A 413 14.79 -6.68 12.31
CA GLN A 413 15.46 -5.84 11.33
C GLN A 413 15.77 -4.48 11.96
N HIS A 414 16.97 -3.98 11.66
CA HIS A 414 17.37 -2.63 11.99
C HIS A 414 16.39 -1.62 11.37
N ASP A 415 15.92 -0.63 12.12
CA ASP A 415 14.92 0.34 11.67
C ASP A 415 15.57 1.66 11.22
N PRO A 416 15.58 1.98 9.92
CA PRO A 416 16.18 3.21 9.41
C PRO A 416 15.58 4.49 10.03
N LEU A 417 14.30 4.46 10.44
CA LEU A 417 13.68 5.61 11.09
C LEU A 417 14.27 5.90 12.47
N SER A 418 14.70 4.86 13.21
CA SER A 418 15.31 5.05 14.53
C SER A 418 16.62 5.83 14.43
N ASP A 419 17.44 5.55 13.40
CA ASP A 419 18.67 6.29 13.12
C ASP A 419 18.38 7.74 12.72
N ALA A 420 17.40 7.93 11.82
CA ALA A 420 16.99 9.24 11.34
C ALA A 420 16.51 10.15 12.48
N LEU A 421 15.73 9.62 13.41
CA LEU A 421 15.24 10.35 14.58
C LEU A 421 16.33 10.66 15.61
N SER A 422 17.40 9.84 15.68
CA SER A 422 18.51 10.04 16.62
C SER A 422 19.55 11.08 16.18
N GLY A 423 19.38 11.69 14.99
CA GLY A 423 20.26 12.73 14.47
C GLY A 423 21.42 12.23 13.58
N ALA A 424 21.38 10.97 13.14
CA ALA A 424 22.36 10.38 12.22
C ALA A 424 21.90 10.47 10.75
N LEU A 425 21.33 11.61 10.34
CA LEU A 425 21.09 11.86 8.91
C LEU A 425 22.45 12.11 8.22
N PRO A 426 22.63 11.69 6.94
CA PRO A 426 23.84 11.98 6.16
C PRO A 426 24.20 13.48 6.17
N GLU A 427 25.48 13.83 5.95
CA GLU A 427 25.86 15.25 5.84
C GLU A 427 25.07 15.96 4.72
N GLY A 428 24.39 17.06 5.05
CA GLY A 428 23.54 17.84 4.14
C GLY A 428 22.06 17.89 4.53
N PHE A 429 21.62 17.14 5.54
CA PHE A 429 20.25 17.16 6.03
C PHE A 429 20.02 18.25 7.08
N VAL A 430 19.11 19.18 6.81
CA VAL A 430 18.56 20.11 7.80
C VAL A 430 17.15 19.64 8.11
N VAL A 431 16.94 19.08 9.31
CA VAL A 431 15.59 18.99 9.88
C VAL A 431 15.25 20.41 10.34
N PRO A 432 14.32 21.13 9.67
CA PRO A 432 13.91 22.42 10.19
C PRO A 432 13.35 22.19 11.61
N PRO A 433 13.69 23.05 12.58
CA PRO A 433 13.09 22.93 13.91
C PRO A 433 11.57 22.93 13.77
N LEU A 434 10.89 22.09 14.55
CA LEU A 434 9.47 22.29 14.81
C LEU A 434 9.39 23.67 15.49
N GLU A 435 8.97 24.70 14.76
CA GLU A 435 9.01 26.07 15.28
C GLU A 435 8.18 26.17 16.57
N GLY A 436 8.87 26.41 17.71
CA GLY A 436 8.25 26.57 19.02
C GLY A 436 8.98 25.96 20.23
N GLN A 437 10.32 25.90 20.27
CA GLN A 437 11.07 25.73 21.53
C GLN A 437 11.54 27.06 22.11
#